data_AF-A0A968NPF1-F1
#
_entry.id   AF-A0A968NPF1-F1
#
_cell.length_a   1.000
_cell.length_b   1.000
_cell.length_c   1.000
_cell.angle_alpha   90.00
_cell.angle_beta   90.00
_cell.angle_gamma   90.00
#
_symmetry.space_group_name_H-M   'P 1'
#
loop_
_entity.id
_entity.type
_entity.pdbx_description
1 polymer ?
#
loop_
_entity_poly.entity_id
_entity_poly.type
_entity_poly.pdbx_seq_one_letter_code
_entity_poly.pdbx_strand_id
1 'polypeptide(L)'
;MNSYVGYGNFTPGSSGTATVAGTGSVWNSSNIFVVGNTVQGTLNISLGGTVNSAGTNEIGGFLSGTGTVNVDGAGSLWNQTGTLIFGDESAASGTLNITNGGKTTSQNVTMAEAAGSVAAATINGTTSEWSITGGLIIGNEAGATVTVQNGGLLTTNGTTTTLAAVNTGVGIVNVTGAGSQWSAGTVRIGQLGDGTVNVTNGGTVNASSTTIGNNGGFTSELIVNGTGSLYNNTGNMFVGGNTGTGEVKLSSGGRLSVTGNLTLGQLNNATGRIIIGTGGTGGTLDVTEVVGSAAGFASSVDFNPQ
;
A
#
# COMPACT_ATOMS: atom_id res chain seq x y z
N MET A 1 -11.00 -23.19 14.20
CA MET A 1 -11.96 -22.38 14.98
C MET A 1 -12.22 -21.10 14.20
N ASN A 2 -13.49 -20.68 14.10
CA ASN A 2 -13.86 -19.39 13.52
C ASN A 2 -13.98 -18.36 14.65
N SER A 3 -13.70 -17.10 14.36
CA SER A 3 -13.72 -15.99 15.32
C SER A 3 -14.29 -14.75 14.65
N TYR A 4 -15.19 -14.06 15.36
CA TYR A 4 -15.86 -12.87 14.85
C TYR A 4 -15.88 -11.79 15.93
N VAL A 5 -15.55 -10.56 15.55
CA VAL A 5 -15.78 -9.35 16.34
C VAL A 5 -16.75 -8.47 15.56
N GLY A 6 -17.92 -8.17 16.10
CA GLY A 6 -18.96 -7.43 15.36
C GLY A 6 -19.69 -8.31 14.34
N TYR A 7 -20.43 -9.31 14.84
CA TYR A 7 -21.34 -10.16 14.05
C TYR A 7 -22.77 -9.98 14.58
N GLY A 8 -23.73 -9.65 13.71
CA GLY A 8 -25.12 -9.41 14.11
C GLY A 8 -26.13 -9.32 12.95
N ASN A 9 -27.41 -9.11 13.29
CA ASN A 9 -28.51 -9.10 12.31
C ASN A 9 -28.72 -7.71 11.66
N PHE A 10 -27.66 -7.06 11.18
CA PHE A 10 -27.72 -5.76 10.45
C PHE A 10 -28.46 -4.62 11.18
N THR A 11 -28.59 -4.67 12.50
CA THR A 11 -29.32 -3.64 13.25
C THR A 11 -28.46 -2.37 13.31
N PRO A 12 -28.92 -1.23 12.74
CA PRO A 12 -28.13 0.00 12.69
C PRO A 12 -27.64 0.42 14.09
N GLY A 13 -26.37 0.80 14.18
CA GLY A 13 -25.73 1.19 15.44
C GLY A 13 -25.19 0.04 16.31
N SER A 14 -25.40 -1.22 15.92
CA SER A 14 -24.79 -2.35 16.62
C SER A 14 -23.27 -2.37 16.43
N SER A 15 -22.54 -2.68 17.50
CA SER A 15 -21.08 -2.81 17.48
C SER A 15 -20.59 -3.93 18.40
N GLY A 16 -19.44 -4.49 18.07
CA GLY A 16 -18.70 -5.42 18.93
C GLY A 16 -17.27 -4.93 19.14
N THR A 17 -16.75 -5.05 20.35
CA THR A 17 -15.35 -4.73 20.67
C THR A 17 -14.70 -5.89 21.39
N ALA A 18 -13.50 -6.27 20.95
CA ALA A 18 -12.63 -7.23 21.64
C ALA A 18 -11.30 -6.55 21.97
N THR A 19 -10.74 -6.86 23.14
CA THR A 19 -9.42 -6.36 23.56
C THR A 19 -8.55 -7.51 24.02
N VAL A 20 -7.36 -7.63 23.43
CA VAL A 20 -6.30 -8.56 23.82
C VAL A 20 -5.14 -7.72 24.34
N ALA A 21 -5.09 -7.54 25.66
CA ALA A 21 -4.15 -6.66 26.32
C ALA A 21 -3.29 -7.38 27.37
N GLY A 22 -2.05 -6.96 27.51
CA GLY A 22 -1.12 -7.46 28.52
C GLY A 22 -0.22 -8.58 28.00
N THR A 23 1.03 -8.60 28.48
CA THR A 23 2.01 -9.64 28.14
C THR A 23 1.47 -11.03 28.48
N GLY A 24 1.51 -11.94 27.51
CA GLY A 24 1.03 -13.32 27.68
C GLY A 24 -0.46 -13.53 27.37
N SER A 25 -1.22 -12.45 27.13
CA SER A 25 -2.59 -12.57 26.61
C SER A 25 -2.56 -12.99 25.14
N VAL A 26 -3.17 -14.13 24.82
CA VAL A 26 -3.16 -14.71 23.47
C VAL A 26 -4.57 -15.06 23.01
N TRP A 27 -4.93 -14.63 21.80
CA TRP A 27 -6.09 -15.14 21.07
C TRP A 27 -5.64 -15.89 19.84
N ASN A 28 -5.99 -17.18 19.74
CA ASN A 28 -5.77 -18.00 18.55
C ASN A 28 -7.07 -18.24 17.78
N SER A 29 -7.06 -17.97 16.47
CA SER A 29 -8.08 -18.40 15.50
C SER A 29 -7.41 -19.16 14.36
N SER A 30 -8.08 -20.18 13.80
CA SER A 30 -7.41 -21.15 12.93
C SER A 30 -8.10 -21.42 11.59
N ASN A 31 -9.18 -20.70 11.28
CA ASN A 31 -9.92 -20.91 10.02
C ASN A 31 -10.47 -19.60 9.45
N ILE A 32 -11.44 -18.97 10.13
CA ILE A 32 -12.01 -17.69 9.73
C ILE A 32 -11.81 -16.70 10.89
N PHE A 33 -11.31 -15.51 10.60
CA PHE A 33 -11.16 -14.43 11.56
C PHE A 33 -11.71 -13.13 10.97
N VAL A 34 -12.86 -12.66 11.45
CA VAL A 34 -13.49 -11.45 10.93
C VAL A 34 -13.62 -10.39 12.01
N VAL A 35 -13.20 -9.16 11.68
CA VAL A 35 -13.46 -7.96 12.47
C VAL A 35 -14.38 -7.05 11.66
N GLY A 36 -15.58 -6.82 12.16
CA GLY A 36 -16.66 -6.10 11.50
C GLY A 36 -17.25 -6.90 10.34
N ASN A 37 -18.01 -7.96 10.64
CA ASN A 37 -18.62 -8.79 9.60
C ASN A 37 -19.88 -8.11 9.01
N THR A 38 -21.00 -8.07 9.72
CA THR A 38 -22.26 -7.42 9.27
C THR A 38 -22.57 -6.11 10.00
N VAL A 39 -21.81 -5.80 11.05
CA VAL A 39 -21.96 -4.62 11.90
C VAL A 39 -20.56 -4.07 12.23
N GLN A 40 -20.47 -3.00 13.01
CA GLN A 40 -19.16 -2.49 13.41
C GLN A 40 -18.44 -3.48 14.33
N GLY A 41 -17.17 -3.75 14.05
CA GLY A 41 -16.28 -4.57 14.89
C GLY A 41 -14.97 -3.86 15.13
N THR A 42 -14.53 -3.83 16.39
CA THR A 42 -13.25 -3.24 16.79
C THR A 42 -12.41 -4.25 17.57
N LEU A 43 -11.20 -4.53 17.08
CA LEU A 43 -10.21 -5.34 17.79
C LEU A 43 -9.07 -4.45 18.26
N ASN A 44 -8.81 -4.44 19.56
CA ASN A 44 -7.64 -3.79 20.15
C ASN A 44 -6.64 -4.83 20.63
N ILE A 45 -5.39 -4.73 20.17
CA ILE A 45 -4.26 -5.54 20.60
C ILE A 45 -3.26 -4.57 21.22
N SER A 46 -3.04 -4.65 22.53
CA SER A 46 -2.25 -3.65 23.25
C SER A 46 -1.41 -4.23 24.38
N LEU A 47 -0.49 -3.41 24.91
CA LEU A 47 0.28 -3.72 26.12
C LEU A 47 0.99 -5.09 26.06
N GLY A 48 1.47 -5.51 24.88
CA GLY A 48 2.14 -6.80 24.70
C GLY A 48 1.22 -8.00 24.43
N GLY A 49 -0.06 -7.77 24.15
CA GLY A 49 -1.00 -8.82 23.76
C GLY A 49 -0.69 -9.40 22.37
N THR A 50 -1.12 -10.63 22.11
CA THR A 50 -0.87 -11.32 20.83
C THR A 50 -2.16 -11.92 20.27
N VAL A 51 -2.43 -11.67 19.00
CA VAL A 51 -3.46 -12.37 18.23
C VAL A 51 -2.78 -13.18 17.15
N ASN A 52 -3.06 -14.48 17.08
CA ASN A 52 -2.64 -15.35 16.00
C ASN A 52 -3.88 -15.77 15.22
N SER A 53 -3.88 -15.55 13.91
CA SER A 53 -4.99 -15.96 13.05
C SER A 53 -4.49 -16.64 11.78
N ALA A 54 -5.26 -17.62 11.30
CA ALA A 54 -4.93 -18.41 10.13
C ALA A 54 -6.17 -18.62 9.26
N GLY A 55 -5.94 -18.97 7.99
CA GLY A 55 -6.98 -19.18 6.99
C GLY A 55 -7.40 -17.86 6.34
N THR A 56 -8.70 -17.57 6.34
CA THR A 56 -9.25 -16.32 5.80
C THR A 56 -9.45 -15.31 6.93
N ASN A 57 -8.87 -14.13 6.75
CA ASN A 57 -8.95 -13.03 7.69
C ASN A 57 -9.61 -11.85 7.00
N GLU A 58 -10.55 -11.19 7.66
CA GLU A 58 -11.31 -10.08 7.08
C GLU A 58 -11.39 -8.91 8.06
N ILE A 59 -11.21 -7.69 7.55
CA ILE A 59 -11.53 -6.44 8.24
C ILE A 59 -12.59 -5.72 7.39
N GLY A 60 -13.84 -5.70 7.87
CA GLY A 60 -14.98 -5.37 7.02
C GLY A 60 -15.33 -6.54 6.10
N GLY A 61 -16.05 -7.54 6.63
CA GLY A 61 -16.21 -8.85 5.97
C GLY A 61 -17.48 -9.05 5.13
N PHE A 62 -18.58 -8.36 5.43
CA PHE A 62 -19.86 -8.56 4.72
C PHE A 62 -20.59 -7.23 4.54
N LEU A 63 -21.55 -7.13 3.62
CA LEU A 63 -22.35 -5.93 3.29
C LEU A 63 -22.40 -4.84 4.37
N SER A 64 -21.78 -3.68 4.10
CA SER A 64 -21.72 -2.52 5.01
C SER A 64 -21.02 -2.74 6.37
N GLY A 65 -20.45 -3.93 6.59
CA GLY A 65 -19.64 -4.27 7.75
C GLY A 65 -18.43 -3.36 7.86
N THR A 66 -18.15 -2.89 9.07
CA THR A 66 -17.05 -1.95 9.32
C THR A 66 -16.11 -2.55 10.35
N GLY A 67 -14.92 -2.95 9.90
CA GLY A 67 -13.88 -3.50 10.75
C GLY A 67 -12.81 -2.47 11.09
N THR A 68 -12.37 -2.47 12.34
CA THR A 68 -11.17 -1.72 12.77
C THR A 68 -10.29 -2.61 13.64
N VAL A 69 -9.03 -2.76 13.26
CA VAL A 69 -8.01 -3.44 14.05
C VAL A 69 -6.95 -2.43 14.47
N ASN A 70 -6.69 -2.34 15.77
CA ASN A 70 -5.65 -1.51 16.35
C ASN A 70 -4.58 -2.40 16.99
N VAL A 71 -3.36 -2.33 16.50
CA VAL A 71 -2.17 -2.99 17.05
C VAL A 71 -1.27 -1.92 17.64
N ASP A 72 -1.40 -1.70 18.94
CA ASP A 72 -0.84 -0.53 19.61
C ASP A 72 0.14 -0.90 20.73
N GLY A 73 1.30 -0.24 20.74
CA GLY A 73 2.30 -0.38 21.79
C GLY A 73 3.32 -1.49 21.52
N ALA A 74 4.52 -1.29 22.08
CA ALA A 74 5.63 -2.22 21.94
C ALA A 74 5.25 -3.64 22.41
N GLY A 75 5.56 -4.63 21.57
CA GLY A 75 5.30 -6.05 21.85
C GLY A 75 3.88 -6.50 21.57
N SER A 76 2.97 -5.60 21.16
CA SER A 76 1.63 -5.97 20.69
C SER A 76 1.73 -6.55 19.28
N LEU A 77 1.20 -7.78 19.09
CA LEU A 77 1.40 -8.55 17.87
C LEU A 77 0.08 -9.01 17.24
N TRP A 78 -0.04 -8.85 15.93
CA TRP A 78 -1.02 -9.57 15.13
C TRP A 78 -0.32 -10.44 14.08
N ASN A 79 -0.28 -11.74 14.34
CA ASN A 79 0.39 -12.70 13.47
C ASN A 79 -0.63 -13.44 12.62
N GLN A 80 -0.63 -13.16 11.32
CA GLN A 80 -1.59 -13.72 10.39
C GLN A 80 -0.91 -14.64 9.38
N THR A 81 -1.56 -15.78 9.13
CA THR A 81 -1.22 -16.69 8.03
C THR A 81 -2.43 -16.84 7.10
N GLY A 82 -2.20 -17.17 5.83
CA GLY A 82 -3.25 -17.22 4.82
C GLY A 82 -3.53 -15.87 4.18
N THR A 83 -4.81 -15.57 3.92
CA THR A 83 -5.22 -14.35 3.22
C THR A 83 -5.85 -13.36 4.20
N LEU A 84 -5.50 -12.09 4.06
CA LEU A 84 -6.12 -10.95 4.74
C LEU A 84 -6.84 -10.09 3.70
N ILE A 85 -8.12 -9.84 3.93
CA ILE A 85 -8.98 -9.06 3.06
C ILE A 85 -9.50 -7.85 3.84
N PHE A 86 -9.49 -6.68 3.21
CA PHE A 86 -10.13 -5.48 3.73
C PHE A 86 -11.30 -5.12 2.81
N GLY A 87 -12.51 -5.03 3.37
CA GLY A 87 -13.70 -4.74 2.58
C GLY A 87 -13.98 -5.84 1.55
N ASP A 88 -14.32 -7.04 2.02
CA ASP A 88 -14.55 -8.23 1.18
C ASP A 88 -15.80 -8.09 0.29
N GLU A 89 -16.80 -7.34 0.77
CA GLU A 89 -18.05 -7.12 0.04
C GLU A 89 -18.37 -5.63 -0.19
N SER A 90 -19.38 -5.38 -1.03
CA SER A 90 -19.79 -4.02 -1.37
C SER A 90 -20.18 -3.21 -0.13
N ALA A 91 -19.72 -1.96 -0.12
CA ALA A 91 -19.86 -1.01 0.99
C ALA A 91 -19.20 -1.44 2.32
N ALA A 92 -18.51 -2.59 2.38
CA ALA A 92 -17.75 -2.96 3.57
C ALA A 92 -16.50 -2.07 3.70
N SER A 93 -16.09 -1.81 4.93
CA SER A 93 -14.90 -1.00 5.21
C SER A 93 -13.95 -1.67 6.18
N GLY A 94 -12.66 -1.64 5.84
CA GLY A 94 -11.59 -2.22 6.64
C GLY A 94 -10.54 -1.20 7.02
N THR A 95 -10.23 -1.09 8.32
CA THR A 95 -9.16 -0.23 8.83
C THR A 95 -8.17 -1.01 9.69
N LEU A 96 -6.87 -0.88 9.40
CA LEU A 96 -5.79 -1.39 10.24
C LEU A 96 -4.89 -0.24 10.71
N ASN A 97 -4.73 -0.09 12.02
CA ASN A 97 -3.81 0.87 12.61
C ASN A 97 -2.71 0.12 13.37
N ILE A 98 -1.46 0.41 13.04
CA ILE A 98 -0.27 -0.14 13.70
C ILE A 98 0.50 1.04 14.28
N THR A 99 0.50 1.16 15.60
CA THR A 99 0.95 2.37 16.31
C THR A 99 1.88 2.05 17.47
N ASN A 100 2.71 3.03 17.84
CA ASN A 100 3.50 3.01 19.08
C ASN A 100 4.38 1.75 19.27
N GLY A 101 4.91 1.19 18.17
CA GLY A 101 5.76 -0.02 18.21
C GLY A 101 5.01 -1.35 18.12
N GLY A 102 3.71 -1.32 17.84
CA GLY A 102 2.94 -2.52 17.50
C GLY A 102 3.43 -3.15 16.18
N LYS A 103 3.20 -4.46 16.00
CA LYS A 103 3.66 -5.17 14.80
C LYS A 103 2.61 -6.14 14.26
N THR A 104 2.52 -6.20 12.94
CA THR A 104 1.66 -7.13 12.22
C THR A 104 2.48 -7.91 11.20
N THR A 105 2.21 -9.21 11.07
CA THR A 105 2.70 -10.03 9.95
C THR A 105 1.54 -10.60 9.18
N SER A 106 1.57 -10.53 7.85
CA SER A 106 0.55 -11.13 6.98
C SER A 106 1.22 -11.94 5.85
N GLN A 107 0.48 -12.87 5.25
CA GLN A 107 0.95 -13.60 4.07
C GLN A 107 0.42 -12.93 2.80
N ASN A 108 -0.81 -13.19 2.36
CA ASN A 108 -1.40 -12.48 1.22
C ASN A 108 -2.37 -11.41 1.72
N VAL A 109 -2.36 -10.24 1.09
CA VAL A 109 -3.24 -9.13 1.46
C VAL A 109 -3.94 -8.57 0.23
N THR A 110 -5.26 -8.43 0.30
CA THR A 110 -6.02 -7.65 -0.67
C THR A 110 -6.84 -6.57 0.05
N MET A 111 -6.74 -5.34 -0.44
CA MET A 111 -7.44 -4.19 0.10
C MET A 111 -8.46 -3.64 -0.88
N ALA A 112 -9.67 -3.39 -0.37
CA ALA A 112 -10.84 -2.98 -1.14
C ALA A 112 -11.16 -4.00 -2.24
N GLU A 113 -11.48 -5.22 -1.81
CA GLU A 113 -11.70 -6.39 -2.68
C GLU A 113 -12.91 -6.17 -3.59
N ALA A 114 -14.01 -5.65 -3.07
CA ALA A 114 -15.25 -5.48 -3.81
C ALA A 114 -15.53 -4.01 -4.19
N ALA A 115 -16.24 -3.81 -5.30
CA ALA A 115 -16.75 -2.50 -5.71
C ALA A 115 -17.54 -1.79 -4.59
N GLY A 116 -17.21 -0.52 -4.36
CA GLY A 116 -17.83 0.31 -3.32
C GLY A 116 -17.32 0.07 -1.89
N SER A 117 -16.40 -0.89 -1.69
CA SER A 117 -15.70 -1.05 -0.42
C SER A 117 -14.64 0.06 -0.21
N VAL A 118 -14.19 0.23 1.03
CA VAL A 118 -13.12 1.17 1.37
C VAL A 118 -12.13 0.50 2.31
N ALA A 119 -10.83 0.61 2.01
CA ALA A 119 -9.79 0.02 2.83
C ALA A 119 -8.68 1.00 3.17
N ALA A 120 -8.24 0.99 4.44
CA ALA A 120 -7.15 1.82 4.91
C ALA A 120 -6.22 1.05 5.85
N ALA A 121 -4.92 1.27 5.71
CA ALA A 121 -3.92 0.81 6.67
C ALA A 121 -2.95 1.94 7.02
N THR A 122 -2.64 2.10 8.30
CA THR A 122 -1.69 3.11 8.78
C THR A 122 -0.63 2.45 9.65
N ILE A 123 0.64 2.62 9.27
CA ILE A 123 1.82 2.25 10.05
C ILE A 123 2.43 3.55 10.57
N ASN A 124 2.28 3.82 11.86
CA ASN A 124 2.61 5.11 12.46
C ASN A 124 3.49 4.94 13.70
N GLY A 125 4.66 5.57 13.67
CA GLY A 125 5.59 5.61 14.79
C GLY A 125 6.82 4.73 14.59
N THR A 126 7.92 5.13 15.23
CA THR A 126 9.16 4.37 15.23
C THR A 126 8.93 2.95 15.72
N THR A 127 9.52 1.97 15.04
CA THR A 127 9.40 0.52 15.33
C THR A 127 8.02 -0.10 15.11
N SER A 128 7.00 0.68 14.73
CA SER A 128 5.74 0.16 14.21
C SER A 128 5.99 -0.50 12.85
N GLU A 129 5.54 -1.73 12.67
CA GLU A 129 5.93 -2.54 11.51
C GLU A 129 4.77 -3.36 10.96
N TRP A 130 4.63 -3.37 9.63
CA TRP A 130 3.82 -4.35 8.91
C TRP A 130 4.70 -5.12 7.92
N SER A 131 4.84 -6.42 8.15
CA SER A 131 5.59 -7.32 7.27
C SER A 131 4.65 -8.24 6.51
N ILE A 132 4.68 -8.17 5.18
CA ILE A 132 3.87 -8.99 4.29
C ILE A 132 4.80 -9.91 3.50
N THR A 133 4.56 -11.22 3.63
CA THR A 133 5.45 -12.27 3.08
C THR A 133 4.94 -12.87 1.77
N GLY A 134 3.73 -12.52 1.35
CA GLY A 134 3.11 -12.87 0.07
C GLY A 134 2.74 -11.61 -0.74
N GLY A 135 1.77 -11.75 -1.65
CA GLY A 135 1.33 -10.64 -2.50
C GLY A 135 0.54 -9.58 -1.72
N LEU A 136 0.71 -8.31 -2.10
CA LEU A 136 -0.11 -7.20 -1.61
C LEU A 136 -0.84 -6.55 -2.79
N ILE A 137 -2.17 -6.49 -2.73
CA ILE A 137 -3.01 -5.73 -3.66
C ILE A 137 -3.65 -4.57 -2.90
N ILE A 138 -3.47 -3.36 -3.42
CA ILE A 138 -4.02 -2.12 -2.85
C ILE A 138 -4.99 -1.52 -3.87
N GLY A 139 -6.27 -1.53 -3.53
CA GLY A 139 -7.34 -1.04 -4.39
C GLY A 139 -7.60 -2.05 -5.49
N ASN A 140 -8.21 -3.19 -5.14
CA ASN A 140 -8.53 -4.21 -6.13
C ASN A 140 -9.65 -3.69 -7.05
N GLU A 141 -10.87 -3.57 -6.52
CA GLU A 141 -12.04 -3.08 -7.27
C GLU A 141 -12.52 -1.68 -6.84
N ALA A 142 -12.02 -1.18 -5.69
CA ALA A 142 -12.36 0.14 -5.16
C ALA A 142 -11.12 0.86 -4.59
N GLY A 143 -11.34 1.94 -3.84
CA GLY A 143 -10.27 2.76 -3.28
C GLY A 143 -9.64 2.16 -2.02
N ALA A 144 -8.31 2.01 -2.03
CA ALA A 144 -7.56 1.67 -0.83
C ALA A 144 -6.32 2.54 -0.64
N THR A 145 -5.97 2.80 0.62
CA THR A 145 -4.78 3.58 0.99
C THR A 145 -3.94 2.89 2.05
N VAL A 146 -2.63 2.84 1.83
CA VAL A 146 -1.65 2.49 2.87
C VAL A 146 -0.79 3.72 3.18
N THR A 147 -0.70 4.08 4.45
CA THR A 147 0.11 5.22 4.91
C THR A 147 1.19 4.74 5.88
N VAL A 148 2.44 5.03 5.56
CA VAL A 148 3.61 4.81 6.42
C VAL A 148 4.14 6.16 6.87
N GLN A 149 4.14 6.42 8.17
CA GLN A 149 4.47 7.73 8.72
C GLN A 149 5.19 7.67 10.07
N ASN A 150 5.80 8.80 10.44
CA ASN A 150 6.47 9.03 11.73
C ASN A 150 7.47 7.92 12.12
N GLY A 151 8.22 7.37 11.15
CA GLY A 151 9.21 6.31 11.41
C GLY A 151 8.68 4.88 11.32
N GLY A 152 7.46 4.68 10.82
CA GLY A 152 6.90 3.36 10.55
C GLY A 152 7.61 2.61 9.43
N LEU A 153 7.46 1.28 9.40
CA LEU A 153 8.04 0.39 8.38
C LEU A 153 6.99 -0.51 7.75
N LEU A 154 6.89 -0.47 6.41
CA LEU A 154 6.21 -1.47 5.60
C LEU A 154 7.24 -2.36 4.90
N THR A 155 7.08 -3.67 4.95
CA THR A 155 7.96 -4.63 4.28
C THR A 155 7.14 -5.57 3.38
N THR A 156 7.44 -5.56 2.08
CA THR A 156 6.90 -6.47 1.05
C THR A 156 8.03 -7.08 0.20
N ASN A 157 9.19 -7.32 0.82
CA ASN A 157 10.38 -7.84 0.14
C ASN A 157 10.16 -9.25 -0.42
N GLY A 158 10.71 -9.53 -1.61
CA GLY A 158 10.64 -10.85 -2.24
C GLY A 158 9.28 -11.19 -2.86
N THR A 159 8.33 -10.25 -2.89
CA THR A 159 6.99 -10.44 -3.44
C THR A 159 6.61 -9.30 -4.40
N THR A 160 5.36 -9.32 -4.90
CA THR A 160 4.81 -8.25 -5.74
C THR A 160 3.76 -7.46 -4.98
N THR A 161 3.91 -6.14 -4.94
CA THR A 161 2.87 -5.20 -4.56
C THR A 161 2.21 -4.62 -5.81
N THR A 162 0.89 -4.71 -5.92
CA THR A 162 0.11 -4.19 -7.04
C THR A 162 -0.89 -3.14 -6.54
N LEU A 163 -0.83 -1.94 -7.11
CA LEU A 163 -1.80 -0.87 -6.89
C LEU A 163 -2.75 -0.84 -8.08
N ALA A 164 -4.05 -0.74 -7.81
CA ALA A 164 -5.10 -0.70 -8.82
C ALA A 164 -5.04 -1.91 -9.78
N ALA A 165 -5.39 -3.08 -9.23
CA ALA A 165 -5.26 -4.35 -9.93
C ALA A 165 -6.24 -4.51 -11.10
N VAL A 166 -7.44 -3.92 -11.01
CA VAL A 166 -8.43 -3.84 -12.10
C VAL A 166 -8.76 -2.38 -12.44
N ASN A 167 -9.55 -2.16 -13.49
CA ASN A 167 -9.82 -0.83 -14.07
C ASN A 167 -10.66 0.12 -13.19
N THR A 168 -11.38 -0.38 -12.19
CA THR A 168 -12.07 0.46 -11.19
C THR A 168 -11.26 0.66 -9.92
N GLY A 169 -10.16 -0.08 -9.77
CA GLY A 169 -9.32 -0.04 -8.58
C GLY A 169 -8.56 1.28 -8.50
N VAL A 170 -8.45 1.80 -7.28
CA VAL A 170 -7.61 2.97 -6.97
C VAL A 170 -6.72 2.61 -5.80
N GLY A 171 -5.41 2.53 -6.04
CA GLY A 171 -4.43 2.11 -5.04
C GLY A 171 -3.48 3.25 -4.68
N ILE A 172 -3.42 3.63 -3.41
CA ILE A 172 -2.56 4.72 -2.95
C ILE A 172 -1.61 4.22 -1.85
N VAL A 173 -0.32 4.50 -2.00
CA VAL A 173 0.66 4.35 -0.91
C VAL A 173 1.30 5.69 -0.60
N ASN A 174 1.25 6.10 0.67
CA ASN A 174 1.92 7.29 1.18
C ASN A 174 3.05 6.88 2.10
N VAL A 175 4.29 7.30 1.80
CA VAL A 175 5.44 7.16 2.69
C VAL A 175 5.92 8.57 3.02
N THR A 176 5.65 9.02 4.24
CA THR A 176 5.82 10.42 4.62
C THR A 176 6.51 10.62 5.94
N GLY A 177 7.35 11.66 6.04
CA GLY A 177 8.10 11.99 7.24
C GLY A 177 9.42 11.23 7.33
N ALA A 178 10.42 11.89 7.93
CA ALA A 178 11.75 11.33 8.11
C ALA A 178 11.71 10.00 8.87
N GLY A 179 12.44 9.00 8.37
CA GLY A 179 12.54 7.66 8.96
C GLY A 179 11.41 6.70 8.57
N SER A 180 10.32 7.19 7.96
CA SER A 180 9.26 6.33 7.42
C SER A 180 9.76 5.58 6.20
N GLN A 181 9.57 4.27 6.18
CA GLN A 181 10.20 3.39 5.20
C GLN A 181 9.25 2.37 4.59
N TRP A 182 9.40 2.14 3.29
CA TRP A 182 8.84 0.98 2.61
C TRP A 182 9.95 0.20 1.91
N SER A 183 10.20 -1.04 2.37
CA SER A 183 11.07 -1.99 1.68
C SER A 183 10.22 -2.93 0.84
N ALA A 184 10.36 -2.87 -0.48
CA ALA A 184 9.51 -3.56 -1.43
C ALA A 184 10.31 -4.48 -2.36
N GLY A 185 9.71 -5.61 -2.74
CA GLY A 185 10.14 -6.39 -3.89
C GLY A 185 9.78 -5.69 -5.20
N THR A 186 8.95 -6.33 -6.01
CA THR A 186 8.42 -5.72 -7.23
C THR A 186 7.21 -4.84 -6.91
N VAL A 187 7.17 -3.63 -7.46
CA VAL A 187 6.07 -2.68 -7.31
C VAL A 187 5.42 -2.42 -8.67
N ARG A 188 4.10 -2.59 -8.75
CA ARG A 188 3.28 -2.21 -9.91
C ARG A 188 2.35 -1.08 -9.51
N ILE A 189 2.64 0.13 -9.96
CA ILE A 189 1.86 1.33 -9.71
C ILE A 189 0.89 1.48 -10.88
N GLY A 190 -0.36 1.05 -10.68
CA GLY A 190 -1.36 1.03 -11.75
C GLY A 190 -1.19 -0.15 -12.69
N GLN A 191 -1.78 -1.28 -12.33
CA GLN A 191 -1.78 -2.45 -13.21
C GLN A 191 -2.85 -2.33 -14.30
N LEU A 192 -4.09 -2.04 -13.92
CA LEU A 192 -5.21 -1.81 -14.84
C LEU A 192 -6.05 -0.58 -14.47
N GLY A 193 -5.86 0.02 -13.30
CA GLY A 193 -6.52 1.27 -12.87
C GLY A 193 -5.51 2.31 -12.36
N ASP A 194 -5.98 3.27 -11.56
CA ASP A 194 -5.17 4.41 -11.08
C ASP A 194 -4.36 4.05 -9.83
N GLY A 195 -3.04 3.89 -10.00
CA GLY A 195 -2.10 3.71 -8.90
C GLY A 195 -1.33 4.99 -8.59
N THR A 196 -1.13 5.28 -7.30
CA THR A 196 -0.27 6.39 -6.85
C THR A 196 0.65 5.97 -5.71
N VAL A 197 1.93 6.30 -5.83
CA VAL A 197 2.88 6.26 -4.71
C VAL A 197 3.38 7.66 -4.42
N ASN A 198 3.21 8.12 -3.18
CA ASN A 198 3.69 9.40 -2.69
C ASN A 198 4.84 9.18 -1.71
N VAL A 199 6.02 9.71 -2.02
CA VAL A 199 7.18 9.72 -1.13
C VAL A 199 7.49 11.16 -0.77
N THR A 200 7.20 11.54 0.48
CA THR A 200 7.17 12.95 0.89
C THR A 200 7.87 13.21 2.22
N ASN A 201 8.25 14.46 2.46
CA ASN A 201 8.74 14.94 3.76
C ASN A 201 9.87 14.09 4.39
N GLY A 202 10.77 13.53 3.59
CA GLY A 202 11.87 12.70 4.10
C GLY A 202 11.59 11.19 4.18
N GLY A 203 10.46 10.73 3.65
CA GLY A 203 10.15 9.30 3.52
C GLY A 203 11.07 8.58 2.54
N THR A 204 11.27 7.28 2.73
CA THR A 204 12.14 6.47 1.85
C THR A 204 11.44 5.19 1.37
N VAL A 205 11.51 4.92 0.06
CA VAL A 205 11.09 3.65 -0.54
C VAL A 205 12.30 2.98 -1.17
N ASN A 206 12.50 1.69 -0.90
CA ASN A 206 13.50 0.85 -1.55
C ASN A 206 12.78 -0.28 -2.28
N ALA A 207 12.77 -0.26 -3.60
CA ALA A 207 12.15 -1.27 -4.45
C ALA A 207 13.20 -2.10 -5.21
N SER A 208 12.91 -3.39 -5.41
CA SER A 208 13.71 -4.26 -6.28
C SER A 208 13.43 -3.99 -7.75
N SER A 209 12.19 -3.72 -8.13
CA SER A 209 11.81 -3.34 -9.49
C SER A 209 10.47 -2.62 -9.49
N THR A 210 10.28 -1.71 -10.45
CA THR A 210 9.07 -0.89 -10.50
C THR A 210 8.51 -0.77 -11.92
N THR A 211 7.21 -0.93 -12.06
CA THR A 211 6.46 -0.58 -13.28
C THR A 211 5.37 0.41 -12.91
N ILE A 212 5.28 1.51 -13.66
CA ILE A 212 4.29 2.58 -13.47
C ILE A 212 3.42 2.68 -14.72
N GLY A 213 2.11 2.60 -14.57
CA GLY A 213 1.16 2.68 -15.68
C GLY A 213 1.34 1.52 -16.64
N ASN A 214 0.97 0.30 -16.22
CA ASN A 214 1.26 -0.89 -16.99
C ASN A 214 0.33 -1.06 -18.21
N ASN A 215 -0.98 -0.85 -18.08
CA ASN A 215 -1.94 -1.01 -19.16
C ASN A 215 -2.73 0.28 -19.42
N GLY A 216 -3.23 0.44 -20.65
CA GLY A 216 -3.86 1.66 -21.14
C GLY A 216 -5.18 2.05 -20.45
N GLY A 217 -5.54 3.33 -20.57
CA GLY A 217 -6.80 3.90 -20.07
C GLY A 217 -6.69 4.76 -18.81
N PHE A 218 -5.56 4.67 -18.10
CA PHE A 218 -5.31 5.32 -16.81
C PHE A 218 -3.93 5.96 -16.76
N THR A 219 -3.76 6.94 -15.88
CA THR A 219 -2.46 7.59 -15.65
C THR A 219 -2.04 7.33 -14.21
N SER A 220 -0.97 6.56 -14.06
CA SER A 220 -0.46 6.19 -12.73
C SER A 220 0.81 6.92 -12.39
N GLU A 221 0.97 7.26 -11.12
CA GLU A 221 1.93 8.28 -10.71
C GLU A 221 2.85 7.80 -9.58
N LEU A 222 4.13 8.12 -9.71
CA LEU A 222 5.08 8.16 -8.61
C LEU A 222 5.46 9.61 -8.33
N ILE A 223 5.20 10.08 -7.12
CA ILE A 223 5.51 11.42 -6.68
C ILE A 223 6.61 11.34 -5.62
N VAL A 224 7.76 11.98 -5.87
CA VAL A 224 8.83 12.15 -4.89
C VAL A 224 9.03 13.64 -4.64
N ASN A 225 8.57 14.09 -3.47
CA ASN A 225 8.52 15.51 -3.13
C ASN A 225 9.17 15.80 -1.78
N GLY A 226 9.96 16.87 -1.71
CA GLY A 226 10.53 17.36 -0.47
C GLY A 226 11.94 16.83 -0.20
N THR A 227 12.70 17.62 0.55
CA THR A 227 14.10 17.32 0.86
C THR A 227 14.21 16.03 1.68
N GLY A 228 15.13 15.16 1.30
CA GLY A 228 15.35 13.86 1.95
C GLY A 228 14.37 12.77 1.51
N SER A 229 13.31 13.10 0.76
CA SER A 229 12.43 12.08 0.18
C SER A 229 13.16 11.31 -0.91
N LEU A 230 13.15 9.98 -0.82
CA LEU A 230 13.92 9.11 -1.70
C LEU A 230 13.09 7.92 -2.17
N TYR A 231 13.02 7.74 -3.49
CA TYR A 231 12.61 6.48 -4.09
C TYR A 231 13.86 5.83 -4.72
N ASN A 232 14.28 4.69 -4.19
CA ASN A 232 15.42 3.93 -4.68
C ASN A 232 14.92 2.67 -5.37
N ASN A 233 15.24 2.50 -6.64
CA ASN A 233 14.92 1.32 -7.43
C ASN A 233 16.20 0.60 -7.86
N THR A 234 16.44 -0.57 -7.30
CA THR A 234 17.72 -1.28 -7.48
C THR A 234 17.80 -2.08 -8.78
N GLY A 235 16.67 -2.57 -9.29
CA GLY A 235 16.57 -3.26 -10.58
C GLY A 235 16.02 -2.37 -11.68
N ASN A 236 15.30 -2.98 -12.63
CA ASN A 236 14.70 -2.25 -13.75
C ASN A 236 13.50 -1.42 -13.29
N MET A 237 13.33 -0.27 -13.93
CA MET A 237 12.18 0.61 -13.78
C MET A 237 11.56 0.91 -15.13
N PHE A 238 10.24 0.72 -15.25
CA PHE A 238 9.46 1.04 -16.44
C PHE A 238 8.43 2.11 -16.08
N VAL A 239 8.45 3.22 -16.80
CA VAL A 239 7.44 4.29 -16.68
C VAL A 239 6.66 4.29 -17.99
N GLY A 240 5.38 3.94 -17.94
CA GLY A 240 4.64 3.45 -19.10
C GLY A 240 5.11 2.05 -19.47
N GLY A 241 4.39 1.03 -18.98
CA GLY A 241 4.69 -0.39 -19.21
C GLY A 241 4.26 -0.88 -20.59
N ASN A 242 3.23 -1.73 -20.64
CA ASN A 242 2.73 -2.30 -21.89
C ASN A 242 2.07 -1.25 -22.79
N THR A 243 0.86 -0.81 -22.44
CA THR A 243 0.09 0.18 -23.22
C THR A 243 -0.36 1.35 -22.35
N GLY A 244 0.13 1.39 -21.10
CA GLY A 244 -0.26 2.37 -20.09
C GLY A 244 0.54 3.65 -20.13
N THR A 245 0.01 4.63 -19.41
CA THR A 245 0.67 5.91 -19.16
C THR A 245 1.18 5.94 -17.73
N GLY A 246 2.50 6.06 -17.57
CA GLY A 246 3.14 6.26 -16.28
C GLY A 246 3.75 7.65 -16.19
N GLU A 247 3.63 8.26 -15.01
CA GLU A 247 4.30 9.53 -14.71
C GLU A 247 5.13 9.44 -13.43
N VAL A 248 6.30 10.06 -13.46
CA VAL A 248 7.13 10.33 -12.28
C VAL A 248 7.24 11.83 -12.09
N LYS A 249 6.95 12.32 -10.89
CA LYS A 249 7.03 13.75 -10.53
C LYS A 249 8.08 13.94 -9.43
N LEU A 250 9.15 14.67 -9.73
CA LEU A 250 10.26 14.95 -8.82
C LEU A 250 10.32 16.44 -8.51
N SER A 251 10.16 16.81 -7.25
CA SER A 251 10.08 18.22 -6.85
C SER A 251 10.59 18.48 -5.44
N SER A 252 10.90 19.74 -5.14
CA SER A 252 11.30 20.24 -3.82
C SER A 252 12.48 19.48 -3.19
N GLY A 253 13.44 19.04 -4.01
CA GLY A 253 14.60 18.25 -3.56
C GLY A 253 14.34 16.75 -3.36
N GLY A 254 13.18 16.23 -3.75
CA GLY A 254 12.91 14.80 -3.79
C GLY A 254 13.77 14.09 -4.85
N ARG A 255 14.23 12.87 -4.54
CA ARG A 255 15.16 12.10 -5.39
C ARG A 255 14.58 10.76 -5.83
N LEU A 256 14.63 10.48 -7.13
CA LEU A 256 14.51 9.14 -7.67
C LEU A 256 15.93 8.65 -8.02
N SER A 257 16.33 7.52 -7.46
CA SER A 257 17.56 6.81 -7.84
C SER A 257 17.21 5.48 -8.48
N VAL A 258 17.75 5.21 -9.67
CA VAL A 258 17.58 3.92 -10.37
C VAL A 258 18.95 3.35 -10.70
N THR A 259 19.26 2.19 -10.12
CA THR A 259 20.54 1.50 -10.37
C THR A 259 20.48 0.57 -11.57
N GLY A 260 19.32 -0.05 -11.84
CA GLY A 260 19.10 -0.79 -13.09
C GLY A 260 18.63 0.13 -14.23
N ASN A 261 18.06 -0.46 -15.27
CA ASN A 261 17.65 0.30 -16.45
C ASN A 261 16.35 1.06 -16.18
N LEU A 262 16.33 2.36 -16.49
CA LEU A 262 15.11 3.16 -16.54
C LEU A 262 14.62 3.25 -17.99
N THR A 263 13.44 2.70 -18.26
CA THR A 263 12.79 2.73 -19.58
C THR A 263 11.50 3.55 -19.56
N LEU A 264 11.33 4.44 -20.53
CA LEU A 264 10.13 5.26 -20.72
C LEU A 264 9.31 4.78 -21.93
N GLY A 265 8.10 4.29 -21.65
CA GLY A 265 7.18 3.70 -22.61
C GLY A 265 7.73 2.39 -23.17
N GLN A 266 7.56 1.25 -22.49
CA GLN A 266 8.26 -0.01 -22.81
C GLN A 266 7.78 -0.67 -24.11
N LEU A 267 6.46 -0.75 -24.37
CA LEU A 267 5.91 -1.34 -25.60
C LEU A 267 5.12 -0.30 -26.43
N ASN A 268 4.57 -0.75 -27.56
CA ASN A 268 3.75 0.08 -28.44
C ASN A 268 2.58 0.73 -27.68
N ASN A 269 2.39 2.03 -27.87
CA ASN A 269 1.35 2.87 -27.25
C ASN A 269 1.54 3.15 -25.75
N ALA A 270 2.61 2.67 -25.09
CA ALA A 270 2.93 3.13 -23.75
C ALA A 270 3.53 4.53 -23.77
N THR A 271 3.20 5.32 -22.75
CA THR A 271 3.74 6.68 -22.56
C THR A 271 4.41 6.76 -21.20
N GLY A 272 5.69 7.11 -21.18
CA GLY A 272 6.45 7.32 -19.95
C GLY A 272 6.90 8.76 -19.80
N ARG A 273 6.47 9.45 -18.74
CA ARG A 273 6.87 10.84 -18.50
C ARG A 273 7.58 10.98 -17.17
N ILE A 274 8.67 11.74 -17.17
CA ILE A 274 9.33 12.19 -15.95
C ILE A 274 9.28 13.72 -15.94
N ILE A 275 8.74 14.29 -14.88
CA ILE A 275 8.61 15.72 -14.68
C ILE A 275 9.52 16.12 -13.51
N ILE A 276 10.49 16.99 -13.78
CA ILE A 276 11.46 17.49 -12.81
C ILE A 276 11.20 18.98 -12.58
N GLY A 277 10.64 19.29 -11.42
CA GLY A 277 10.26 20.65 -11.03
C GLY A 277 8.92 21.11 -11.62
N THR A 278 8.18 21.89 -10.82
CA THR A 278 6.86 22.45 -11.15
C THR A 278 6.72 23.89 -10.62
N GLY A 279 7.73 24.74 -10.90
CA GLY A 279 7.73 26.16 -10.47
C GLY A 279 8.39 26.44 -9.11
N GLY A 280 9.14 25.48 -8.56
CA GLY A 280 9.95 25.63 -7.35
C GLY A 280 11.29 24.89 -7.48
N THR A 281 11.99 24.62 -6.37
CA THR A 281 13.22 23.78 -6.41
C THR A 281 12.92 22.44 -7.08
N GLY A 282 13.69 22.06 -8.10
CA GLY A 282 13.53 20.79 -8.80
C GLY A 282 13.80 19.59 -7.89
N GLY A 283 13.34 18.41 -8.33
CA GLY A 283 13.82 17.14 -7.77
C GLY A 283 15.13 16.70 -8.44
N THR A 284 15.61 15.52 -8.07
CA THR A 284 16.81 14.88 -8.66
C THR A 284 16.44 13.54 -9.27
N LEU A 285 16.75 13.37 -10.56
CA LEU A 285 16.78 12.08 -11.22
C LEU A 285 18.22 11.58 -11.24
N ASP A 286 18.49 10.49 -10.54
CA ASP A 286 19.82 9.90 -10.40
C ASP A 286 19.83 8.50 -11.04
N VAL A 287 20.26 8.45 -12.30
CA VAL A 287 20.25 7.26 -13.15
C VAL A 287 21.48 7.23 -14.03
N THR A 288 21.89 6.03 -14.45
CA THR A 288 23.00 5.89 -15.41
C THR A 288 22.55 6.20 -16.83
N GLU A 289 21.34 5.77 -17.20
CA GLU A 289 20.77 5.91 -18.54
C GLU A 289 19.25 5.96 -18.47
N VAL A 290 18.65 6.75 -19.36
CA VAL A 290 17.21 6.75 -19.64
C VAL A 290 17.00 6.25 -21.06
N VAL A 291 16.27 5.16 -21.21
CA VAL A 291 15.99 4.54 -22.52
C VAL A 291 14.54 4.81 -22.90
N GLY A 292 14.30 5.38 -24.08
CA GLY A 292 12.97 5.33 -24.72
C GLY A 292 12.81 4.08 -25.56
N SER A 293 11.63 3.45 -25.62
CA SER A 293 11.45 2.30 -26.51
C SER A 293 11.31 2.70 -27.99
N ALA A 294 11.42 1.70 -28.86
CA ALA A 294 11.53 1.84 -30.31
C ALA A 294 10.23 2.24 -31.05
N ALA A 295 9.13 2.57 -30.35
CA ALA A 295 7.83 2.79 -30.99
C ALA A 295 7.16 4.13 -30.62
N GLY A 296 7.60 5.21 -31.27
CA GLY A 296 6.71 6.24 -31.82
C GLY A 296 5.81 7.11 -30.93
N PHE A 297 5.87 7.06 -29.60
CA PHE A 297 5.01 7.86 -28.72
C PHE A 297 5.77 8.76 -27.73
N ALA A 298 5.06 9.75 -27.19
CA ALA A 298 5.56 10.94 -26.48
C ALA A 298 6.10 10.65 -25.06
N SER A 299 7.03 9.71 -24.93
CA SER A 299 7.81 9.58 -23.70
C SER A 299 8.77 10.77 -23.57
N SER A 300 8.85 11.36 -22.38
CA SER A 300 9.62 12.59 -22.16
C SER A 300 10.25 12.65 -20.77
N VAL A 301 11.32 13.44 -20.70
CA VAL A 301 11.86 13.97 -19.44
C VAL A 301 11.74 15.49 -19.53
N ASP A 302 10.80 16.04 -18.79
CA ASP A 302 10.41 17.45 -18.84
C ASP A 302 10.99 18.19 -17.62
N PHE A 303 11.70 19.29 -17.85
CA PHE A 303 12.24 20.13 -16.79
C PHE A 303 11.41 21.42 -16.67
N ASN A 304 10.77 21.63 -15.53
CA ASN A 304 9.89 22.78 -15.27
C ASN A 304 8.92 23.09 -16.43
N PRO A 305 8.15 22.10 -16.92
CA PRO A 305 7.17 22.36 -17.96
C PRO A 305 6.18 23.43 -17.48
N GLN A 306 5.96 24.44 -18.32
CA GLN A 306 5.05 25.57 -18.09
C GLN A 306 3.59 25.16 -18.29
#